data_AF-A0A1W9V4E3-F1
#
_entry.id   AF-A0A1W9V4E3-F1
#
_cell.length_a   1.000
_cell.length_b   1.000
_cell.length_c   1.000
_cell.angle_alpha   90.00
_cell.angle_beta   90.00
_cell.angle_gamma   90.00
#
_symmetry.space_group_name_H-M   'P 1'
#
loop_
_entity.id
_entity.type
_entity.pdbx_description
1 polymer ?
#
loop_
_entity_poly.entity_id
_entity_poly.type
_entity_poly.pdbx_seq_one_letter_code
_entity_poly.pdbx_strand_id
1 'polypeptide(L)'
;MTRDKEIALRIELDDAVDKIICDPRRIQQALNNLIGNAVKYTPAGGEIIIKTAANVKHSPLPGAGAETEKAGVTVSVQDKGYGIKAEYLPHVFERFYRVQTEQTKNIEGTGLGLAIIKSIVEQHGGEIWVESEVGTGSTFSFTL
;
A
#
# COMPACT_ATOMS: atom_id res chain seq x y z
N MET A 1 -4.96 21.41 -3.93
CA MET A 1 -6.43 21.51 -3.78
C MET A 1 -6.92 20.18 -3.23
N THR A 2 -7.08 20.05 -1.91
CA THR A 2 -7.47 18.75 -1.29
C THR A 2 -8.43 18.94 -0.11
N ARG A 3 -9.10 20.10 -0.01
CA ARG A 3 -9.85 20.47 1.19
C ARG A 3 -11.28 19.92 1.26
N ASP A 4 -11.87 19.44 0.16
CA ASP A 4 -13.33 19.22 0.11
C ASP A 4 -13.75 17.82 -0.41
N LYS A 5 -13.07 16.74 0.00
CA LYS A 5 -13.55 15.38 -0.29
C LYS A 5 -14.25 14.67 0.88
N GLU A 6 -14.30 15.26 2.08
CA GLU A 6 -14.95 14.63 3.26
C GLU A 6 -14.65 13.12 3.39
N ILE A 7 -13.38 12.74 3.25
CA ILE A 7 -12.97 11.34 3.32
C ILE A 7 -12.80 10.95 4.78
N ALA A 8 -13.48 9.88 5.21
CA ALA A 8 -13.26 9.28 6.51
C ALA A 8 -11.93 8.51 6.52
N LEU A 9 -11.08 8.78 7.52
CA LEU A 9 -9.87 8.02 7.76
C LEU A 9 -10.05 7.16 9.01
N ARG A 10 -9.90 5.84 8.86
CA ARG A 10 -9.87 4.89 9.97
C ARG A 10 -8.49 4.24 10.06
N ILE A 11 -7.99 4.09 11.28
CA ILE A 11 -6.72 3.42 11.57
C ILE A 11 -7.02 2.27 12.52
N GLU A 12 -6.62 1.06 12.12
CA GLU A 12 -6.75 -0.17 12.88
C GLU A 12 -5.34 -0.74 13.07
N LEU A 13 -4.76 -0.47 14.24
CA LEU A 13 -3.44 -0.99 14.59
C LEU A 13 -3.62 -2.30 15.37
N ASP A 14 -2.78 -3.27 15.06
CA ASP A 14 -2.74 -4.54 15.76
C ASP A 14 -1.70 -4.43 16.87
N ASP A 15 -2.17 -4.52 18.12
CA ASP A 15 -1.33 -4.40 19.32
C ASP A 15 -0.26 -5.51 19.42
N ALA A 16 -0.41 -6.59 18.64
CA ALA A 16 0.60 -7.64 18.53
C ALA A 16 1.81 -7.24 17.66
N VAL A 17 1.73 -6.12 16.94
CA VAL A 17 2.84 -5.59 16.14
C VAL A 17 3.85 -4.92 17.07
N ASP A 18 4.98 -5.59 17.29
CA ASP A 18 6.13 -5.02 18.00
C ASP A 18 7.00 -4.16 17.06
N LYS A 19 8.10 -3.61 17.59
CA LYS A 19 9.06 -2.80 16.85
C LYS A 19 9.68 -3.59 15.69
N ILE A 20 9.49 -3.05 14.49
CA ILE A 20 10.13 -3.54 13.27
C ILE A 20 11.42 -2.78 12.96
N ILE A 21 12.39 -3.46 12.37
CA ILE A 21 13.62 -2.83 11.86
C ILE A 21 13.37 -2.34 10.43
N CYS A 22 13.35 -1.03 10.23
CA CYS A 22 13.18 -0.42 8.91
C CYS A 22 13.82 0.97 8.82
N ASP A 23 13.95 1.54 7.62
CA ASP A 23 14.22 2.97 7.42
C ASP A 23 12.90 3.75 7.58
N PRO A 24 12.70 4.47 8.69
CA PRO A 24 11.42 5.12 8.97
C PRO A 24 11.06 6.19 7.93
N ARG A 25 12.05 6.86 7.35
CA ARG A 25 11.81 7.91 6.34
C ARG A 25 11.33 7.29 5.03
N ARG A 26 11.88 6.15 4.64
CA ARG A 26 11.44 5.40 3.45
C ARG A 26 10.06 4.80 3.64
N ILE A 27 9.78 4.21 4.80
CA ILE A 27 8.44 3.66 5.08
C ILE A 27 7.39 4.79 5.14
N GLN A 28 7.71 5.93 5.73
CA GLN A 28 6.84 7.10 5.69
C GLN A 28 6.57 7.58 4.25
N GLN A 29 7.60 7.56 3.38
CA GLN A 29 7.42 7.86 1.95
C GLN A 29 6.48 6.86 1.26
N ALA A 30 6.62 5.57 1.56
CA ALA A 30 5.76 4.52 1.02
C ALA A 30 4.29 4.73 1.45
N LEU A 31 4.06 4.95 2.74
CA LEU A 31 2.72 5.21 3.30
C LEU A 31 2.09 6.47 2.70
N ASN A 32 2.84 7.57 2.61
CA ASN A 32 2.35 8.81 2.01
C ASN A 32 1.94 8.63 0.55
N ASN A 33 2.68 7.81 -0.22
CA ASN A 33 2.32 7.51 -1.60
C ASN A 33 1.04 6.65 -1.69
N LEU A 34 0.87 5.64 -0.81
CA LEU A 34 -0.33 4.80 -0.79
C LEU A 34 -1.57 5.61 -0.36
N ILE A 35 -1.47 6.35 0.75
CA ILE A 35 -2.56 7.20 1.25
C ILE A 35 -2.88 8.31 0.24
N GLY A 36 -1.85 8.91 -0.38
CA GLY A 36 -2.02 9.90 -1.42
C GLY A 36 -2.75 9.35 -2.65
N ASN A 37 -2.48 8.10 -3.04
CA ASN A 37 -3.24 7.42 -4.09
C ASN A 37 -4.68 7.17 -3.64
N ALA A 38 -4.89 6.61 -2.45
CA ALA A 38 -6.22 6.35 -1.92
C ALA A 38 -7.09 7.63 -1.90
N VAL A 39 -6.57 8.77 -1.42
CA VAL A 39 -7.28 10.07 -1.43
C VAL A 39 -7.60 10.56 -2.86
N LYS A 40 -6.68 10.35 -3.80
CA LYS A 40 -6.87 10.75 -5.21
C LYS A 40 -7.99 9.95 -5.87
N TYR A 41 -7.98 8.63 -5.68
CA TYR A 41 -8.87 7.69 -6.36
C TYR A 41 -10.18 7.39 -5.62
N THR A 42 -10.32 7.86 -4.37
CA THR A 42 -11.58 7.81 -3.62
C THR A 42 -12.47 9.02 -3.94
N PRO A 43 -13.75 8.83 -4.31
CA PRO A 43 -14.73 9.90 -4.43
C PRO A 43 -14.97 10.65 -3.11
N ALA A 44 -15.70 11.77 -3.17
CA ALA A 44 -16.09 12.50 -1.96
C ALA A 44 -17.03 11.66 -1.08
N GLY A 45 -16.89 11.77 0.25
CA GLY A 45 -17.66 11.00 1.24
C GLY A 45 -17.21 9.53 1.38
N GLY A 46 -16.12 9.13 0.72
CA GLY A 46 -15.58 7.78 0.82
C GLY A 46 -14.79 7.54 2.12
N GLU A 47 -14.25 6.33 2.24
CA GLU A 47 -13.49 5.89 3.41
C GLU A 47 -12.15 5.30 3.00
N ILE A 48 -11.12 5.60 3.79
CA ILE A 48 -9.79 4.99 3.71
C ILE A 48 -9.50 4.34 5.05
N ILE A 49 -9.08 3.07 5.02
CA ILE A 49 -8.76 2.29 6.22
C ILE A 49 -7.30 1.87 6.15
N ILE A 50 -6.52 2.23 7.17
CA ILE A 50 -5.13 1.81 7.33
C ILE A 50 -5.12 0.71 8.38
N LYS A 51 -4.57 -0.46 8.04
CA LYS A 51 -4.47 -1.61 8.93
C LYS A 51 -3.04 -2.07 9.09
N THR A 52 -2.70 -2.57 10.26
CA THR A 52 -1.49 -3.38 10.49
C THR A 52 -1.90 -4.74 11.01
N ALA A 53 -1.17 -5.79 10.65
CA ALA A 53 -1.31 -7.12 11.23
C ALA A 53 0.08 -7.70 11.48
N ALA A 54 0.29 -8.26 12.67
CA ALA A 54 1.53 -8.97 12.97
C ALA A 54 1.66 -10.20 12.07
N ASN A 55 2.83 -10.41 11.50
CA ASN A 55 3.16 -11.63 10.77
C ASN A 55 4.49 -12.18 11.28
N VAL A 56 4.67 -13.49 11.19
CA VAL A 56 5.94 -14.14 11.54
C VAL A 56 6.58 -14.55 10.22
N LYS A 57 7.73 -13.96 9.89
CA LYS A 57 8.54 -14.41 8.76
C LYS A 57 9.60 -15.37 9.26
N HIS A 58 9.59 -16.60 8.73
CA HIS A 58 10.72 -17.51 8.86
C HIS A 58 11.82 -17.05 7.89
N SER A 59 12.98 -16.66 8.42
CA SER A 59 14.14 -16.31 7.60
C SER A 59 15.20 -17.40 7.72
N PRO A 60 15.48 -18.18 6.65
CA PRO A 60 16.64 -19.05 6.63
C PRO A 60 17.87 -18.16 6.45
N LEU A 61 18.50 -17.74 7.55
CA LEU A 61 19.83 -17.13 7.50
C LEU A 61 20.86 -18.24 7.20
N PRO A 62 21.53 -18.24 6.04
CA PRO A 62 22.58 -19.23 5.78
C PRO A 62 23.75 -18.96 6.74
N GLY A 63 24.02 -19.92 7.64
CA GLY A 63 25.16 -19.86 8.57
C GLY A 63 24.84 -19.50 10.02
N ALA A 64 23.58 -19.20 10.37
CA ALA A 64 23.13 -19.15 11.75
C ALA A 64 22.36 -20.43 12.05
N GLY A 65 22.86 -21.28 12.95
CA GLY A 65 22.33 -22.61 13.26
C GLY A 65 20.95 -22.67 13.93
N ALA A 66 20.10 -21.65 13.78
CA ALA A 66 18.72 -21.64 14.24
C ALA A 66 17.86 -20.78 13.31
N GLU A 67 16.70 -21.30 12.91
CA GLU A 67 15.64 -20.54 12.25
C GLU A 67 15.17 -19.44 13.21
N THR A 68 15.67 -18.21 13.05
CA THR A 68 15.15 -17.09 13.82
C THR A 68 13.86 -16.62 13.18
N GLU A 69 12.74 -16.83 13.87
CA GLU A 69 11.48 -16.14 13.61
C GLU A 69 11.72 -14.63 13.73
N LYS A 70 11.59 -13.91 12.61
CA LYS A 70 11.57 -12.45 12.66
C LYS A 70 10.11 -12.02 12.71
N ALA A 71 9.78 -11.22 13.72
CA ALA A 71 8.56 -10.45 13.72
C ALA A 71 8.56 -9.54 12.49
N GLY A 72 7.51 -9.67 11.67
CA GLY A 72 7.23 -8.78 10.58
C GLY A 72 5.84 -8.16 10.75
N VAL A 73 5.51 -7.25 9.84
CA VAL A 73 4.19 -6.62 9.80
C VAL A 73 3.65 -6.63 8.39
N THR A 74 2.35 -6.85 8.25
CA THR A 74 1.61 -6.51 7.04
C THR A 74 0.95 -5.17 7.27
N VAL A 75 1.20 -4.20 6.39
CA VAL A 75 0.53 -2.91 6.39
C VAL A 75 -0.38 -2.84 5.17
N SER A 76 -1.65 -2.49 5.39
CA SER A 76 -2.66 -2.39 4.34
C SER A 76 -3.30 -1.01 4.31
N VAL A 77 -3.48 -0.46 3.12
CA VAL A 77 -4.26 0.76 2.85
C VAL A 77 -5.41 0.38 1.94
N GLN A 78 -6.61 0.36 2.50
CA GLN A 78 -7.86 0.08 1.81
C GLN A 78 -8.56 1.39 1.48
N ASP A 79 -9.04 1.52 0.25
CA ASP A 79 -9.87 2.61 -0.22
C ASP A 79 -11.21 2.10 -0.77
N LYS A 80 -12.27 2.91 -0.61
CA LYS A 80 -13.57 2.71 -1.28
C LYS A 80 -13.66 3.55 -2.55
N GLY A 81 -12.64 3.47 -3.39
CA GLY A 81 -12.53 4.23 -4.63
C GLY A 81 -13.13 3.54 -5.86
N TYR A 82 -12.72 4.00 -7.04
CA TYR A 82 -13.21 3.47 -8.32
C TYR A 82 -12.83 2.01 -8.57
N GLY A 83 -11.81 1.49 -7.88
CA GLY A 83 -11.21 0.20 -8.14
C GLY A 83 -10.41 0.14 -9.45
N ILE A 84 -9.82 -1.02 -9.70
CA ILE A 84 -8.91 -1.29 -10.81
C ILE A 84 -9.38 -2.56 -11.51
N LYS A 85 -9.48 -2.54 -12.85
CA LYS A 85 -9.80 -3.75 -13.61
C LYS A 85 -8.69 -4.79 -13.46
N ALA A 86 -9.08 -6.07 -13.41
CA ALA A 86 -8.15 -7.19 -13.27
C ALA A 86 -7.00 -7.19 -14.30
N GLU A 87 -7.30 -6.80 -15.55
CA GLU A 87 -6.31 -6.71 -16.64
C GLU A 87 -5.16 -5.72 -16.37
N TYR A 88 -5.37 -4.75 -15.49
CA TYR A 88 -4.36 -3.73 -15.16
C TYR A 88 -3.56 -4.05 -13.89
N LEU A 89 -4.06 -4.94 -13.01
CA LEU A 89 -3.40 -5.28 -11.75
C LEU A 89 -1.94 -5.74 -11.90
N PRO A 90 -1.57 -6.54 -12.92
CA PRO A 90 -0.17 -6.94 -13.11
C PRO A 90 0.79 -5.76 -13.36
N HIS A 91 0.27 -4.64 -13.85
CA HIS A 91 1.05 -3.50 -14.33
C HIS A 91 1.04 -2.29 -13.39
N VAL A 92 0.22 -2.28 -12.33
CA VAL A 92 0.05 -1.09 -11.46
C VAL A 92 1.34 -0.64 -10.77
N PHE A 93 2.33 -1.53 -10.62
CA PHE A 93 3.63 -1.22 -10.02
C PHE A 93 4.71 -0.84 -11.05
N GLU A 94 4.38 -0.83 -12.34
CA GLU A 94 5.30 -0.38 -13.39
C GLU A 94 5.48 1.13 -13.37
N ARG A 95 6.68 1.59 -13.74
CA ARG A 95 6.98 3.02 -13.79
C ARG A 95 6.21 3.69 -14.92
N PHE A 96 5.63 4.85 -14.63
CA PHE A 96 4.85 5.65 -15.58
C PHE A 96 3.53 4.99 -16.02
N TYR A 97 3.22 3.79 -15.52
CA TYR A 97 1.98 3.11 -15.83
C TYR A 97 0.81 3.78 -15.12
N ARG A 98 -0.24 4.10 -15.88
CA ARG A 98 -1.45 4.75 -15.37
C ARG A 98 -2.66 4.23 -16.12
N VAL A 99 -3.65 3.75 -15.38
CA VAL A 99 -4.95 3.41 -15.93
C VAL A 99 -5.76 4.70 -16.08
N GLN A 100 -6.09 5.04 -17.33
CA GLN A 100 -6.97 6.16 -17.65
C GLN A 100 -8.37 5.64 -17.97
N THR A 101 -9.33 6.05 -17.15
CA THR A 101 -10.77 5.83 -17.35
C THR A 101 -11.46 7.19 -17.37
N GLU A 102 -12.72 7.24 -17.78
CA GLU A 102 -13.53 8.47 -17.69
C GLU A 102 -13.54 9.05 -16.27
N GLN A 103 -13.51 8.20 -15.23
CA GLN A 103 -13.47 8.65 -13.83
C GLN A 103 -12.08 9.10 -13.37
N THR A 104 -10.99 8.59 -13.98
CA THR A 104 -9.61 8.84 -13.52
C THR A 104 -8.80 9.78 -14.42
N LYS A 105 -9.31 10.16 -15.59
CA LYS A 105 -8.60 10.99 -16.58
C LYS A 105 -8.17 12.37 -16.05
N ASN A 106 -8.94 12.95 -15.14
CA ASN A 106 -8.67 14.26 -14.54
C ASN A 106 -7.80 14.17 -13.28
N ILE A 107 -7.43 12.98 -12.83
CA ILE A 107 -6.59 12.79 -11.64
C ILE A 107 -5.13 13.03 -12.03
N GLU A 108 -4.44 13.94 -11.35
CA GLU A 108 -3.03 14.23 -11.62
C GLU A 108 -2.07 13.21 -10.97
N GLY A 109 -1.02 12.83 -11.71
CA GLY A 109 0.04 11.95 -11.20
C GLY A 109 1.10 11.59 -12.24
N THR A 110 2.33 11.34 -11.78
CA THR A 110 3.46 10.96 -12.64
C THR A 110 3.51 9.48 -12.98
N GLY A 111 2.69 8.65 -12.32
CA GLY A 111 2.77 7.17 -12.43
C GLY A 111 4.01 6.57 -11.76
N LEU A 112 4.71 7.32 -10.89
CA LEU A 112 5.90 6.83 -10.20
C LEU A 112 5.62 6.33 -8.77
N GLY A 113 4.51 6.73 -8.15
CA GLY A 113 4.23 6.47 -6.73
C GLY A 113 4.30 4.99 -6.36
N LEU A 114 3.57 4.13 -7.06
CA LEU A 114 3.51 2.69 -6.79
C LEU A 114 4.85 1.99 -7.09
N ALA A 115 5.56 2.39 -8.14
CA ALA A 115 6.89 1.86 -8.44
C ALA A 115 7.94 2.24 -7.37
N ILE A 116 7.85 3.45 -6.80
CA ILE A 116 8.70 3.89 -5.69
C ILE A 116 8.39 3.05 -4.45
N ILE A 117 7.10 2.83 -4.14
CA ILE A 117 6.69 2.00 -2.99
C ILE A 117 7.24 0.58 -3.15
N LYS A 118 7.06 -0.04 -4.32
CA LYS A 118 7.58 -1.38 -4.61
C LYS A 118 9.08 -1.47 -4.35
N SER A 119 9.86 -0.52 -4.88
CA SER A 119 11.30 -0.49 -4.64
C SER A 119 11.67 -0.31 -3.17
N ILE A 120 10.92 0.49 -2.40
CA ILE A 120 11.15 0.67 -0.97
C ILE A 120 10.89 -0.64 -0.22
N VAL A 121 9.75 -1.29 -0.48
CA VAL A 121 9.34 -2.54 0.16
C VAL A 121 10.32 -3.67 -0.14
N GLU A 122 10.72 -3.83 -1.40
CA GLU A 122 11.70 -4.85 -1.81
C GLU A 122 13.07 -4.63 -1.16
N GLN A 123 13.52 -3.37 -1.01
CA GLN A 123 14.76 -3.06 -0.29
C GLN A 123 14.72 -3.42 1.20
N HIS A 124 13.53 -3.58 1.78
CA HIS A 124 13.32 -4.05 3.15
C HIS A 124 13.11 -5.57 3.23
N GLY A 125 13.20 -6.32 2.13
CA GLY A 125 12.89 -7.75 2.09
C GLY A 125 11.39 -8.05 2.21
N GLY A 126 10.57 -7.06 1.90
CA GLY A 126 9.12 -7.15 1.87
C GLY A 126 8.57 -7.53 0.50
N GLU A 127 7.28 -7.78 0.47
CA GLU A 127 6.48 -7.96 -0.73
C GLU A 127 5.34 -6.94 -0.73
N ILE A 128 4.93 -6.47 -1.92
CA ILE A 128 3.78 -5.58 -2.09
C ILE A 128 2.81 -6.19 -3.10
N TRP A 129 1.52 -6.10 -2.82
CA TRP A 129 0.45 -6.56 -3.69
C TRP A 129 -0.76 -5.65 -3.61
N VAL A 130 -1.72 -5.90 -4.51
CA VAL A 130 -2.99 -5.18 -4.58
C VAL A 130 -4.13 -6.15 -4.84
N GLU A 131 -5.23 -5.94 -4.14
CA GLU A 131 -6.52 -6.57 -4.39
C GLU A 131 -7.51 -5.47 -4.74
N SER A 132 -8.23 -5.59 -5.85
CA SER A 132 -9.16 -4.54 -6.28
C SER A 132 -10.28 -5.07 -7.16
N GLU A 133 -11.43 -4.43 -7.02
CA GLU A 133 -12.62 -4.67 -7.84
C GLU A 133 -13.23 -3.33 -8.26
N VAL A 134 -13.60 -3.24 -9.54
CA VAL A 134 -14.18 -2.01 -10.12
C VAL A 134 -15.50 -1.67 -9.42
N GLY A 135 -15.58 -0.44 -8.91
CA GLY A 135 -16.75 0.05 -8.17
C GLY A 135 -16.75 -0.28 -6.68
N THR A 136 -15.87 -1.18 -6.22
CA THR A 136 -15.76 -1.56 -4.80
C THR A 136 -14.60 -0.84 -4.12
N GLY A 137 -13.45 -0.70 -4.82
CA GLY A 137 -12.25 -0.04 -4.30
C GLY A 137 -11.00 -0.89 -4.44
N SER A 138 -9.96 -0.54 -3.69
CA SER A 138 -8.66 -1.24 -3.74
C SER A 138 -8.07 -1.40 -2.35
N THR A 139 -7.33 -2.48 -2.14
CA THR A 139 -6.51 -2.71 -0.95
C THR A 139 -5.08 -2.94 -1.41
N PHE A 140 -4.20 -1.99 -1.08
CA PHE A 140 -2.76 -2.13 -1.27
C PHE A 140 -2.12 -2.60 0.02
N SER A 141 -1.37 -3.68 -0.04
CA SER A 141 -0.77 -4.30 1.14
C SER A 141 0.72 -4.53 0.90
N PHE A 142 1.53 -4.32 1.93
CA PHE A 142 2.95 -4.67 1.88
C PHE A 142 3.43 -5.28 3.19
N THR A 143 4.46 -6.12 3.12
CA THR A 143 5.14 -6.65 4.30
C THR A 143 6.44 -5.92 4.58
N LEU A 144 6.82 -5.88 5.85
CA LEU A 144 8.18 -5.62 6.31
C LEU A 144 8.62 -6.85 7.09
#